data_AF-A0A1R1RP72-F1
#
_entry.id   AF-A0A1R1RP72-F1
#
_cell.length_a   1.000
_cell.length_b   1.000
_cell.length_c   1.000
_cell.angle_alpha   90.00
_cell.angle_beta   90.00
_cell.angle_gamma   90.00
#
_symmetry.space_group_name_H-M   'P 1'
#
loop_
_entity.id
_entity.type
_entity.pdbx_description
1 polymer ?
#
loop_
_entity_poly.entity_id
_entity_poly.type
_entity_poly.pdbx_seq_one_letter_code
_entity_poly.pdbx_strand_id
1 'polypeptide(L)'
;MEVNQAMEILQRIAAAYTKFDLTGDVGKKRIELWIDHLSKLPYEPVLAKVDEHILNNRFPPSIAEIKVRQPEKNEFLAKQKEWARNAKYSPKR
;
A
#
# COMPACT_ATOMS: atom_id res chain seq x y z
N MET A 1 3.75 5.73 8.21
CA MET A 1 2.63 6.70 8.08
C MET A 1 2.17 7.14 9.47
N GLU A 2 1.67 8.37 9.65
CA GLU A 2 1.15 8.84 10.94
C GLU A 2 -0.24 8.27 11.27
N VAL A 3 -0.62 8.26 12.56
CA VAL A 3 -1.91 7.74 13.04
C VAL A 3 -3.09 8.50 12.43
N ASN A 4 -2.97 9.83 12.27
CA ASN A 4 -4.02 10.66 11.66
C ASN A 4 -4.31 10.26 10.21
N GLN A 5 -3.25 9.98 9.44
CA GLN A 5 -3.36 9.50 8.06
C GLN A 5 -3.97 8.09 7.97
N ALA A 6 -3.69 7.22 8.94
CA ALA A 6 -4.34 5.90 9.04
C ALA A 6 -5.84 6.04 9.27
N MET A 7 -6.21 6.98 10.14
CA MET A 7 -7.59 7.23 10.49
C MET A 7 -8.37 7.80 9.30
N GLU A 8 -7.75 8.68 8.51
CA GLU A 8 -8.36 9.24 7.30
C GLU A 8 -8.69 8.15 6.28
N ILE A 9 -7.77 7.20 6.05
CA ILE A 9 -8.01 6.05 5.17
C ILE A 9 -9.15 5.17 5.70
N LEU A 10 -9.15 4.88 7.00
CA LEU A 10 -10.19 4.08 7.64
C LEU A 10 -11.57 4.73 7.55
N GLN A 11 -11.65 6.04 7.78
CA GLN A 11 -12.88 6.81 7.63
C GLN A 11 -13.38 6.80 6.18
N ARG A 12 -12.47 6.91 5.21
CA ARG A 12 -12.81 6.84 3.78
C ARG A 12 -13.37 5.47 3.40
N ILE A 13 -12.79 4.39 3.92
CA ILE A 13 -13.30 3.03 3.73
C ILE A 13 -14.68 2.88 4.39
N ALA A 14 -14.86 3.37 5.61
CA ALA A 14 -16.16 3.33 6.29
C ALA A 14 -17.24 4.14 5.55
N ALA A 15 -16.87 5.28 4.95
CA ALA A 15 -17.78 6.08 4.13
C ALA A 15 -18.16 5.39 2.82
N ALA A 16 -17.23 4.65 2.21
CA ALA A 16 -17.49 3.91 0.98
C ALA A 16 -18.32 2.63 1.23
N TYR A 17 -18.18 1.99 2.39
CA TYR A 17 -18.81 0.71 2.69
C TYR A 17 -19.63 0.76 3.98
N THR A 18 -20.96 0.74 3.83
CA THR A 18 -21.92 0.73 4.96
C THR A 18 -21.78 -0.48 5.89
N LYS A 19 -21.18 -1.58 5.41
CA LYS A 19 -20.90 -2.79 6.21
C LYS A 19 -19.63 -2.67 7.06
N PHE A 20 -18.79 -1.68 6.79
CA PHE A 20 -17.56 -1.45 7.52
C PHE A 20 -17.86 -0.58 8.74
N ASP A 21 -18.47 -1.21 9.73
CA ASP A 21 -18.82 -0.52 10.96
C ASP A 21 -17.57 -0.35 11.84
N LEU A 22 -17.29 0.90 12.19
CA LEU A 22 -16.23 1.34 13.11
C LEU A 22 -16.76 1.56 14.53
N THR A 23 -18.06 1.37 14.75
CA THR A 23 -18.68 1.55 16.06
C THR A 23 -18.59 0.27 16.92
N GLY A 24 -18.43 0.45 18.23
CA GLY A 24 -18.32 -0.63 19.22
C GLY A 24 -16.89 -1.14 19.48
N ASP A 25 -16.77 -2.14 20.37
CA ASP A 25 -15.48 -2.69 20.82
C ASP A 25 -14.72 -3.42 19.71
N VAL A 26 -15.46 -3.99 18.74
CA VAL A 26 -14.89 -4.63 17.55
C VAL A 26 -14.31 -3.57 16.60
N GLY A 27 -14.92 -2.39 16.52
CA GLY A 27 -14.42 -1.25 15.73
C GLY A 27 -13.09 -0.73 16.26
N LYS A 28 -12.94 -0.57 17.57
CA LYS A 28 -11.68 -0.14 18.21
C LYS A 28 -10.54 -1.11 17.92
N LYS A 29 -10.78 -2.41 18.08
CA LYS A 29 -9.78 -3.45 17.76
C LYS A 29 -9.40 -3.46 16.28
N ARG A 30 -10.35 -3.18 15.38
CA ARG A 30 -10.05 -3.02 13.95
C ARG A 30 -9.18 -1.81 13.71
N ILE A 31 -9.49 -0.66 14.30
CA ILE A 31 -8.69 0.56 14.15
C ILE A 31 -7.25 0.32 14.61
N GLU A 32 -7.04 -0.26 15.79
CA GLU A 32 -5.71 -0.59 16.29
C GLU A 32 -4.93 -1.51 15.35
N LEU A 33 -5.58 -2.58 14.87
CA LEU A 33 -4.96 -3.55 13.97
C LEU A 33 -4.59 -2.91 12.62
N TRP A 34 -5.46 -2.05 12.09
CA TRP A 34 -5.20 -1.32 10.86
C TRP A 34 -4.11 -0.28 11.04
N ILE A 35 -4.06 0.43 12.16
CA ILE A 35 -2.98 1.38 12.46
C ILE A 35 -1.63 0.65 12.50
N ASP A 36 -1.53 -0.51 13.17
CA ASP A 36 -0.27 -1.27 13.21
C ASP A 36 0.19 -1.70 11.80
N HIS A 37 -0.74 -2.15 10.95
CA HIS A 37 -0.41 -2.56 9.59
C HIS A 37 -0.10 -1.39 8.66
N LEU A 38 -0.85 -0.29 8.75
CA LEU A 38 -0.67 0.88 7.91
C LEU A 38 0.54 1.72 8.32
N SER A 39 0.99 1.66 9.59
CA SER A 39 2.20 2.34 10.06
C SER A 39 3.44 1.96 9.24
N LYS A 40 3.49 0.70 8.77
CA LYS A 40 4.57 0.08 8.00
C LYS A 40 4.51 0.41 6.50
N LEU A 41 3.48 1.12 6.04
CA LEU A 41 3.24 1.44 4.64
C LEU A 41 3.31 2.96 4.37
N PRO A 42 3.68 3.37 3.15
CA PRO A 42 3.60 4.76 2.70
C PRO A 42 2.16 5.17 2.41
N TYR A 43 1.78 6.40 2.80
CA TYR A 43 0.40 6.92 2.74
C TYR A 43 -0.17 7.00 1.32
N GLU A 44 0.49 7.73 0.43
CA GLU A 44 0.00 8.02 -0.93
C GLU A 44 -0.36 6.77 -1.75
N PRO A 45 0.52 5.75 -1.88
CA PRO A 45 0.20 4.59 -2.70
C PRO A 45 -0.87 3.70 -2.07
N VAL A 46 -1.01 3.73 -0.74
CA VAL A 46 -2.09 3.05 -0.03
C VAL A 46 -3.42 3.72 -0.35
N LEU A 47 -3.48 5.05 -0.29
CA LEU A 47 -4.68 5.81 -0.61
C LEU A 47 -5.13 5.60 -2.06
N ALA A 48 -4.19 5.65 -3.02
CA ALA A 48 -4.48 5.38 -4.42
C ALA A 48 -5.06 3.97 -4.65
N LYS A 49 -4.49 2.96 -3.98
CA LYS A 49 -5.01 1.58 -4.02
C LYS A 49 -6.40 1.47 -3.41
N VAL A 50 -6.66 2.18 -2.31
CA VAL A 50 -7.97 2.18 -1.66
C VAL A 50 -9.02 2.78 -2.59
N ASP A 51 -8.72 3.91 -3.23
CA ASP A 51 -9.62 4.54 -4.20
C ASP A 51 -9.88 3.63 -5.41
N GLU A 52 -8.85 3.01 -5.98
CA GLU A 52 -9.00 2.05 -7.07
C GLU A 52 -9.86 0.84 -6.65
N HIS A 53 -9.69 0.35 -5.43
CA HIS A 53 -10.48 -0.76 -4.91
C HIS A 53 -11.94 -0.35 -4.68
N ILE A 54 -12.20 0.86 -4.19
CA ILE A 54 -13.57 1.40 -4.03
C ILE A 54 -14.31 1.49 -5.36
N LEU A 55 -13.61 1.84 -6.44
CA LEU A 55 -14.21 1.93 -7.78
C LEU A 55 -14.52 0.55 -8.38
N ASN A 56 -13.63 -0.43 -8.17
CA ASN A 56 -13.71 -1.72 -8.86
C ASN A 56 -14.44 -2.82 -8.07
N ASN A 57 -14.48 -2.72 -6.74
CA ASN A 57 -15.01 -3.77 -5.89
C ASN A 57 -16.21 -3.32 -5.06
N ARG A 58 -17.19 -4.22 -4.95
CA ARG A 58 -18.41 -3.98 -4.16
C ARG A 58 -18.21 -4.23 -2.66
N PHE A 59 -17.13 -4.91 -2.29
CA PHE A 59 -16.87 -5.34 -0.91
C PHE A 59 -15.75 -4.52 -0.27
N PRO A 60 -15.77 -4.36 1.07
CA PRO A 60 -14.72 -3.62 1.77
C PRO A 60 -13.36 -4.27 1.53
N PRO A 61 -12.31 -3.47 1.26
CA PRO A 61 -10.98 -3.99 1.07
C PRO A 61 -10.45 -4.66 2.35
N SER A 62 -9.73 -5.75 2.15
CA SER A 62 -8.91 -6.38 3.17
C SER A 62 -7.52 -5.71 3.26
N ILE A 63 -6.84 -5.89 4.41
CA ILE A 63 -5.46 -5.40 4.61
C ILE A 63 -4.52 -5.97 3.54
N ALA A 64 -4.77 -7.20 3.06
CA ALA A 64 -3.96 -7.84 2.03
C ALA A 64 -4.10 -7.17 0.66
N GLU A 65 -5.30 -6.69 0.31
CA GLU A 65 -5.54 -6.00 -0.96
C GLU A 65 -4.92 -4.60 -0.97
N ILE A 66 -4.99 -3.93 0.18
CA ILE A 66 -4.41 -2.60 0.39
C ILE A 66 -2.89 -2.67 0.53
N LYS A 67 -2.33 -3.80 0.95
CA LYS A 67 -0.88 -3.98 1.07
C LYS A 67 -0.21 -3.62 -0.26
N VAL A 68 0.38 -2.44 -0.32
CA VAL A 68 1.26 -2.06 -1.41
C VAL A 68 2.51 -2.89 -1.20
N ARG A 69 2.79 -3.83 -2.11
CA ARG A 69 4.14 -4.39 -2.21
C ARG A 69 5.03 -3.21 -2.54
N GLN A 70 5.70 -2.65 -1.55
CA GLN A 70 6.81 -1.75 -1.81
C GLN A 70 7.75 -2.55 -2.73
N PRO A 71 8.02 -2.10 -3.95
CA PRO A 71 9.02 -2.76 -4.76
C PRO A 71 10.31 -2.63 -3.95
N GLU A 72 10.79 -3.73 -3.38
CA GLU A 72 12.14 -3.79 -2.89
C GLU A 72 13.03 -3.25 -4.01
N LYS A 73 13.87 -2.28 -3.67
CA LYS A 73 14.78 -1.65 -4.61
C LYS A 73 15.69 -2.77 -5.11
N ASN A 74 15.34 -3.39 -6.24
CA ASN A 74 16.04 -4.55 -6.78
C ASN A 74 17.44 -4.09 -7.23
N GLU A 75 18.42 -4.13 -6.32
CA GLU A 75 19.81 -3.80 -6.61
C GLU A 75 20.36 -4.63 -7.78
N PHE A 76 19.84 -5.84 -7.96
CA PHE A 76 20.14 -6.71 -9.10
C PHE A 76 19.77 -6.09 -10.45
N LEU A 77 18.62 -5.42 -10.57
CA LEU A 77 18.22 -4.74 -11.81
C LEU A 77 19.10 -3.51 -12.09
N ALA A 78 19.57 -2.83 -11.04
CA ALA A 78 20.52 -1.74 -11.18
C ALA A 78 21.88 -2.24 -11.69
N LYS A 79 22.43 -3.30 -11.08
CA LYS A 79 23.68 -3.94 -11.52
C LYS A 79 23.59 -4.48 -12.95
N GLN A 80 22.44 -5.06 -13.34
CA GLN A 80 22.25 -5.55 -14.71
C GLN A 80 22.27 -4.41 -15.74
N LYS A 81 21.68 -3.25 -15.42
CA LYS A 81 21.75 -2.06 -16.29
C LYS A 81 23.18 -1.52 -16.41
N GLU A 82 23.96 -1.54 -15.33
CA GLU A 82 25.37 -1.15 -15.36
C GLU A 82 26.22 -2.12 -16.20
N TRP A 83 26.01 -3.43 -16.07
CA TRP A 83 26.68 -4.43 -16.91
C TRP A 83 26.32 -4.28 -18.39
N ALA A 84 25.04 -4.06 -18.71
CA ALA A 84 24.62 -3.83 -20.09
C ALA A 84 25.23 -2.55 -20.68
N ARG A 85 25.37 -1.50 -19.86
CA ARG A 85 26.07 -0.26 -20.24
C ARG A 85 27.54 -0.53 -20.52
N ASN A 86 28.25 -1.20 -19.60
CA ASN A 86 29.67 -1.51 -19.74
C ASN A 86 29.95 -2.46 -20.92
N ALA A 87 29.07 -3.44 -21.18
CA ALA A 87 29.19 -4.32 -22.34
C ALA A 87 29.04 -3.59 -23.68
N LYS A 88 28.22 -2.53 -23.76
CA LYS A 88 28.09 -1.69 -24.95
C LYS A 88 29.33 -0.85 -25.25
N TYR A 89 30.10 -0.48 -24.24
CA TYR A 89 31.32 0.35 -24.38
C TYR A 89 32.62 -0.48 -24.32
N SER A 90 32.54 -1.81 -24.22
CA SER A 90 33.72 -2.66 -24.25
C SER A 90 34.29 -2.71 -25.68
N PRO A 91 35.56 -2.35 -25.90
CA PRO A 91 36.15 -2.40 -27.23
C PRO A 91 36.24 -3.86 -27.67
N LYS A 92 35.65 -4.17 -28.82
CA LYS A 92 35.87 -5.46 -29.50
C LYS A 92 37.36 -5.58 -29.79
N ARG A 93 38.01 -6.57 -29.17
CA ARG A 93 39.33 -7.06 -29.60
C ARG A 93 39.21 -7.75 -30.96
#